data_AF-A0A942MVJ4-F1
#
_entry.id   AF-A0A942MVJ4-F1
#
_cell.length_a   1.000
_cell.length_b   1.000
_cell.length_c   1.000
_cell.angle_alpha   90.00
_cell.angle_beta   90.00
_cell.angle_gamma   90.00
#
_symmetry.space_group_name_H-M   'P 1'
#
loop_
_entity.id
_entity.type
_entity.pdbx_description
1 polymer ?
#
loop_
_entity_poly.entity_id
_entity_poly.type
_entity_poly.pdbx_seq_one_letter_code
_entity_poly.pdbx_strand_id
1 'polypeptide(L)'
;MKQTNNNLINGTTVRHSFTHTISTRVFAMLAMMVLLVFAGEMGWAATYYSQGSVTPSMLANWNTVRAGGGSSPANFTAGDIFVIQSPHTMTTTAAWSISGTGSKLWIENGGTLVAASGFAVTVASATTFQIDGGGTYKHQNTNAYGTTILQGTESFAATSNFEINNSNTTGPSGISSPGFGNLTINFTADPTGNVNCAGAFTAIQGNLTIQNTDVRQFILTGATALTLTIGGDLIISGGTLDFSNGGTNNRTYITTVPLRKHSIKKIRLYMKIRSFLKWGFQIDFKIVA
;
A
#
# COMPACT_ATOMS: atom_id res chain seq x y z
N MET A 1 -53.58 -91.87 -50.99
CA MET A 1 -52.95 -91.22 -49.83
C MET A 1 -52.70 -89.77 -50.19
N LYS A 2 -53.38 -88.85 -49.48
CA LYS A 2 -53.44 -87.41 -49.75
C LYS A 2 -52.38 -86.75 -48.86
N GLN A 3 -51.38 -86.08 -49.45
CA GLN A 3 -50.36 -85.35 -48.70
C GLN A 3 -50.56 -83.86 -48.94
N THR A 4 -51.14 -83.17 -47.96
CA THR A 4 -51.21 -81.72 -47.85
C THR A 4 -49.90 -81.22 -47.27
N ASN A 5 -49.18 -80.36 -47.99
CA ASN A 5 -48.09 -79.57 -47.42
C ASN A 5 -48.41 -78.09 -47.56
N ASN A 6 -48.82 -77.51 -46.43
CA ASN A 6 -48.69 -76.10 -46.12
C ASN A 6 -47.23 -75.68 -46.25
N ASN A 7 -46.94 -74.54 -46.87
CA ASN A 7 -45.80 -73.75 -46.42
C ASN A 7 -46.10 -72.26 -46.46
N LEU A 8 -46.07 -71.68 -45.27
CA LEU A 8 -46.19 -70.26 -44.97
C LEU A 8 -44.91 -69.50 -45.38
N ILE A 9 -45.14 -68.31 -45.94
CA ILE A 9 -44.52 -67.00 -45.68
C ILE A 9 -43.01 -66.97 -45.35
N ASN A 10 -42.26 -66.18 -46.11
CA ASN A 10 -41.22 -65.32 -45.53
C ASN A 10 -40.96 -64.07 -46.40
N GLY A 11 -41.56 -62.96 -45.99
CA GLY A 11 -41.18 -61.63 -46.45
C GLY A 11 -39.87 -61.21 -45.81
N THR A 12 -38.83 -61.04 -46.61
CA THR A 12 -37.53 -60.52 -46.17
C THR A 12 -37.57 -58.99 -46.17
N THR A 13 -37.83 -58.41 -45.00
CA THR A 13 -37.51 -57.00 -44.73
C THR A 13 -36.01 -56.85 -44.56
N VAL A 14 -35.33 -56.26 -45.55
CA VAL A 14 -33.91 -55.90 -45.43
C VAL A 14 -33.79 -54.69 -44.50
N ARG A 15 -33.40 -54.91 -43.24
CA ARG A 15 -32.97 -53.84 -42.34
C ARG A 15 -31.48 -53.58 -42.55
N HIS A 16 -31.14 -52.44 -43.14
CA HIS A 16 -29.78 -51.91 -43.10
C HIS A 16 -29.53 -51.27 -41.74
N SER A 17 -28.90 -52.01 -40.84
CA SER A 17 -28.40 -51.45 -39.58
C SER A 17 -27.11 -50.67 -39.85
N PHE A 18 -27.18 -49.35 -39.90
CA PHE A 18 -26.01 -48.48 -39.84
C PHE A 18 -25.58 -48.30 -38.38
N THR A 19 -24.77 -49.22 -37.86
CA THR A 19 -23.99 -48.96 -36.65
C THR A 19 -22.79 -48.08 -37.02
N HIS A 20 -22.93 -46.76 -36.83
CA HIS A 20 -21.77 -45.88 -36.81
C HIS A 20 -20.99 -46.17 -35.53
N THR A 21 -19.95 -46.99 -35.63
CA THR A 21 -18.94 -47.13 -34.58
C THR A 21 -18.18 -45.80 -34.52
N ILE A 22 -18.67 -44.85 -33.70
CA ILE A 22 -17.83 -43.74 -33.27
C ILE A 22 -16.66 -44.41 -32.55
N SER A 23 -15.49 -44.36 -33.17
CA SER A 23 -14.27 -44.95 -32.62
C SER A 23 -14.11 -44.47 -31.19
N THR A 24 -13.96 -45.40 -30.25
CA THR A 24 -13.72 -45.14 -28.83
C THR A 24 -12.56 -44.15 -28.62
N ARG A 25 -11.64 -44.08 -29.60
CA ARG A 25 -10.53 -43.12 -29.63
C ARG A 25 -11.00 -41.68 -29.86
N VAL A 26 -12.01 -41.46 -30.69
CA VAL A 26 -12.58 -40.11 -30.96
C VAL A 26 -13.37 -39.62 -29.75
N PHE A 27 -14.12 -40.49 -29.10
CA PHE A 27 -14.84 -40.15 -27.86
C PHE A 27 -13.88 -39.86 -26.70
N ALA A 28 -12.79 -40.64 -26.57
CA ALA A 28 -11.75 -40.40 -25.57
C ALA A 28 -10.98 -39.10 -25.82
N MET A 29 -10.66 -38.76 -27.09
CA MET A 29 -9.98 -37.51 -27.43
C MET A 29 -10.86 -36.29 -27.15
N LEU A 30 -12.15 -36.34 -27.48
CA LEU A 30 -13.11 -35.28 -27.15
C LEU A 30 -13.31 -35.11 -25.64
N ALA A 31 -13.40 -36.22 -24.89
CA ALA A 31 -13.51 -36.17 -23.43
C ALA A 31 -12.26 -35.57 -22.78
N MET A 32 -11.07 -35.89 -23.28
CA MET A 32 -9.80 -35.33 -22.79
C MET A 32 -9.67 -33.85 -23.13
N MET A 33 -10.13 -33.42 -24.32
CA MET A 33 -10.12 -32.02 -24.73
C MET A 33 -11.10 -31.17 -23.90
N VAL A 34 -12.27 -31.73 -23.55
CA VAL A 34 -13.24 -31.09 -22.64
C VAL A 34 -12.68 -31.01 -21.22
N LEU A 35 -11.96 -32.04 -20.74
CA LEU A 35 -11.27 -32.00 -19.44
C LEU A 35 -10.15 -30.94 -19.39
N LEU A 36 -9.43 -30.74 -20.50
CA LEU A 36 -8.41 -29.68 -20.64
C LEU A 36 -9.02 -28.26 -20.69
N VAL A 37 -10.25 -28.11 -21.21
CA VAL A 37 -10.95 -26.81 -21.24
C VAL A 37 -11.52 -26.42 -19.88
N PHE A 38 -11.91 -27.39 -19.03
CA PHE A 38 -12.32 -27.13 -17.64
C PHE A 38 -11.16 -27.04 -16.64
N ALA A 39 -9.95 -27.45 -17.03
CA ALA A 39 -8.72 -27.24 -16.26
C ALA A 39 -8.12 -25.83 -16.43
N GLY A 40 -8.79 -24.95 -17.20
CA GLY A 40 -8.56 -23.51 -17.15
C GLY A 40 -8.98 -23.01 -15.77
N GLU A 41 -8.04 -23.06 -14.84
CA GLU A 41 -8.26 -22.80 -13.43
C GLU A 41 -8.95 -21.45 -13.23
N MET A 42 -10.17 -21.47 -12.69
CA MET A 42 -10.55 -20.45 -11.72
C MET A 42 -9.67 -20.64 -10.49
N GLY A 43 -8.37 -20.36 -10.64
CA GLY A 43 -7.41 -20.41 -9.55
C GLY A 43 -7.78 -19.29 -8.59
N TRP A 44 -8.23 -19.66 -7.39
CA TRP A 44 -8.27 -18.70 -6.29
C TRP A 44 -6.83 -18.25 -6.05
N ALA A 45 -6.62 -16.96 -5.84
CA ALA A 45 -5.31 -16.41 -5.50
C ALA A 45 -4.67 -17.25 -4.38
N ALA A 46 -3.51 -17.84 -4.63
CA ALA A 46 -2.81 -18.61 -3.62
C ALA A 46 -2.20 -17.63 -2.59
N THR A 47 -2.17 -18.05 -1.34
CA THR A 47 -1.52 -17.26 -0.27
C THR A 47 -0.16 -17.88 0.04
N TYR A 48 0.89 -17.08 -0.11
CA TYR A 48 2.25 -17.45 0.22
C TYR A 48 2.76 -16.63 1.39
N TYR A 49 3.37 -17.32 2.35
CA TYR A 49 3.88 -16.73 3.58
C TYR A 49 5.40 -16.69 3.54
N SER A 50 5.99 -15.60 4.03
CA SER A 50 7.44 -15.46 4.15
C SER A 50 8.03 -16.52 5.09
N GLN A 51 9.18 -17.08 4.74
CA GLN A 51 9.83 -18.18 5.50
C GLN A 51 11.05 -17.75 6.32
N GLY A 52 11.10 -16.47 6.70
CA GLY A 52 12.13 -15.92 7.56
C GLY A 52 12.39 -14.44 7.29
N SER A 53 13.39 -13.90 7.99
CA SER A 53 13.93 -12.56 7.77
C SER A 53 14.96 -12.56 6.63
N VAL A 54 14.45 -12.73 5.41
CA VAL A 54 15.24 -12.95 4.18
C VAL A 54 14.78 -12.00 3.08
N THR A 55 15.41 -12.06 1.90
CA THR A 55 15.04 -11.18 0.78
C THR A 55 13.68 -11.57 0.17
N PRO A 56 12.75 -10.62 -0.01
CA PRO A 56 11.42 -10.92 -0.53
C PRO A 56 11.40 -11.20 -2.04
N SER A 57 12.43 -10.81 -2.79
CA SER A 57 12.48 -10.99 -4.25
C SER A 57 12.78 -12.43 -4.71
N MET A 58 13.03 -13.36 -3.78
CA MET A 58 13.37 -14.75 -4.09
C MET A 58 12.17 -15.66 -3.81
N LEU A 59 11.68 -16.35 -4.84
CA LEU A 59 10.49 -17.23 -4.76
C LEU A 59 10.62 -18.32 -3.69
N ALA A 60 11.81 -18.88 -3.48
CA ALA A 60 12.07 -19.92 -2.48
C ALA A 60 11.86 -19.46 -1.02
N ASN A 61 11.75 -18.14 -0.79
CA ASN A 61 11.51 -17.58 0.54
C ASN A 61 10.01 -17.48 0.88
N TRP A 62 9.16 -18.03 0.02
CA TRP A 62 7.71 -17.96 0.10
C TRP A 62 7.10 -19.35 -0.05
N ASN A 63 6.16 -19.68 0.83
CA ASN A 63 5.57 -21.01 0.87
C ASN A 63 4.07 -20.93 1.19
N THR A 64 3.27 -21.86 0.67
CA THR A 64 1.82 -21.94 0.97
C THR A 64 1.52 -22.34 2.42
N VAL A 65 2.48 -22.95 3.11
CA VAL A 65 2.35 -23.31 4.53
C VAL A 65 3.09 -22.30 5.39
N ARG A 66 2.36 -21.73 6.36
CA ARG A 66 2.81 -20.68 7.25
C ARG A 66 4.11 -20.99 8.00
N ALA A 67 4.23 -22.20 8.55
CA ALA A 67 5.37 -22.66 9.34
C ALA A 67 6.47 -23.35 8.51
N GLY A 68 6.44 -23.20 7.17
CA GLY A 68 7.36 -23.87 6.25
C GLY A 68 6.77 -25.13 5.60
N GLY A 69 7.32 -25.47 4.44
CA GLY A 69 6.82 -26.57 3.59
C GLY A 69 5.75 -26.12 2.59
N GLY A 70 5.07 -27.07 1.94
CA GLY A 70 4.17 -26.75 0.82
C GLY A 70 4.94 -26.32 -0.44
N SER A 71 4.29 -25.57 -1.32
CA SER A 71 4.84 -25.12 -2.60
C SER A 71 5.30 -23.67 -2.55
N SER A 72 6.36 -23.34 -3.27
CA SER A 72 6.75 -21.97 -3.56
C SER A 72 5.92 -21.37 -4.70
N PRO A 73 5.78 -20.04 -4.77
CA PRO A 73 5.15 -19.37 -5.90
C PRO A 73 5.94 -19.62 -7.18
N ALA A 74 5.24 -19.74 -8.30
CA ALA A 74 5.88 -19.84 -9.61
C ALA A 74 6.43 -18.48 -10.07
N ASN A 75 5.81 -17.38 -9.65
CA ASN A 75 6.17 -16.00 -9.97
C ASN A 75 5.48 -15.03 -8.99
N PHE A 76 5.71 -13.72 -9.16
CA PHE A 76 5.04 -12.65 -8.40
C PHE A 76 3.95 -11.92 -9.21
N THR A 77 3.48 -12.53 -10.32
CA THR A 77 2.63 -11.88 -11.33
C THR A 77 1.28 -12.57 -11.55
N ALA A 78 0.99 -13.64 -10.81
CA ALA A 78 -0.13 -14.54 -11.08
C ALA A 78 -1.47 -14.14 -10.42
N GLY A 79 -1.53 -13.04 -9.66
CA GLY A 79 -2.73 -12.69 -8.89
C GLY A 79 -2.66 -13.13 -7.41
N ASP A 80 -1.52 -13.62 -6.95
CA ASP A 80 -1.35 -14.23 -5.62
C ASP A 80 -1.20 -13.22 -4.47
N ILE A 81 -1.36 -13.74 -3.25
CA ILE A 81 -1.19 -12.99 -2.00
C ILE A 81 0.16 -13.35 -1.38
N PHE A 82 0.97 -12.34 -1.08
CA PHE A 82 2.28 -12.46 -0.44
C PHE A 82 2.23 -11.85 0.96
N VAL A 83 2.35 -12.70 1.98
CA VAL A 83 2.17 -12.36 3.39
C VAL A 83 3.51 -12.35 4.12
N ILE A 84 3.91 -11.17 4.59
CA ILE A 84 5.05 -10.99 5.48
C ILE A 84 4.58 -11.20 6.91
N GLN A 85 4.98 -12.34 7.47
CA GLN A 85 4.55 -12.79 8.78
C GLN A 85 5.27 -12.09 9.93
N SER A 86 4.67 -12.14 11.13
CA SER A 86 5.43 -11.96 12.38
C SER A 86 6.22 -13.24 12.74
N PRO A 87 7.46 -13.12 13.25
CA PRO A 87 8.22 -11.89 13.54
C PRO A 87 9.20 -11.51 12.41
N HIS A 88 8.88 -11.85 11.15
CA HIS A 88 9.84 -11.70 10.04
C HIS A 88 10.08 -10.22 9.70
N THR A 89 11.36 -9.91 9.44
CA THR A 89 11.80 -8.66 8.83
C THR A 89 12.42 -8.99 7.48
N MET A 90 11.67 -8.78 6.40
CA MET A 90 12.19 -8.99 5.04
C MET A 90 12.83 -7.71 4.52
N THR A 91 14.04 -7.82 3.99
CA THR A 91 14.80 -6.68 3.46
C THR A 91 15.14 -6.95 2.00
N THR A 92 14.77 -6.05 1.10
CA THR A 92 15.08 -6.18 -0.33
C THR A 92 16.59 -6.15 -0.58
N THR A 93 17.09 -7.09 -1.38
CA THR A 93 18.47 -7.10 -1.92
C THR A 93 18.51 -6.93 -3.44
N ALA A 94 17.34 -6.81 -4.06
CA ALA A 94 17.11 -6.52 -5.46
C ALA A 94 15.74 -5.84 -5.58
N ALA A 95 15.48 -5.15 -6.70
CA ALA A 95 14.14 -4.63 -6.98
C ALA A 95 13.12 -5.78 -7.02
N TRP A 96 11.94 -5.54 -6.45
CA TRP A 96 10.89 -6.55 -6.32
C TRP A 96 9.55 -5.97 -6.78
N SER A 97 8.85 -6.70 -7.65
CA SER A 97 7.57 -6.26 -8.20
C SER A 97 6.52 -7.34 -7.99
N ILE A 98 5.35 -6.96 -7.48
CA ILE A 98 4.16 -7.80 -7.41
C ILE A 98 3.09 -7.22 -8.34
N SER A 99 2.60 -8.05 -9.26
CA SER A 99 1.58 -7.69 -10.23
C SER A 99 0.60 -8.85 -10.44
N GLY A 100 -0.33 -8.71 -11.39
CA GLY A 100 -1.44 -9.62 -11.58
C GLY A 100 -2.70 -9.07 -10.90
N THR A 101 -3.83 -9.17 -11.61
CA THR A 101 -5.10 -8.66 -11.10
C THR A 101 -5.49 -9.40 -9.82
N GLY A 102 -5.73 -8.65 -8.75
CA GLY A 102 -6.13 -9.23 -7.46
C GLY A 102 -4.96 -9.65 -6.57
N SER A 103 -3.71 -9.49 -7.03
CA SER A 103 -2.54 -9.72 -6.20
C SER A 103 -2.53 -8.84 -4.95
N LYS A 104 -1.84 -9.29 -3.91
CA LYS A 104 -1.71 -8.53 -2.67
C LYS A 104 -0.33 -8.68 -2.05
N LEU A 105 0.27 -7.57 -1.64
CA LEU A 105 1.33 -7.54 -0.65
C LEU A 105 0.71 -7.24 0.72
N TRP A 106 0.87 -8.15 1.68
CA TRP A 106 0.28 -8.04 3.01
C TRP A 106 1.35 -8.14 4.09
N ILE A 107 1.50 -7.08 4.88
CA ILE A 107 2.33 -7.08 6.08
C ILE A 107 1.42 -7.29 7.30
N GLU A 108 1.55 -8.43 7.96
CA GLU A 108 0.75 -8.75 9.15
C GLU A 108 1.22 -7.98 10.39
N ASN A 109 0.40 -8.01 11.44
CA ASN A 109 0.76 -7.47 12.76
C ASN A 109 2.11 -8.05 13.22
N GLY A 110 3.11 -7.20 13.45
CA GLY A 110 4.45 -7.58 13.89
C GLY A 110 5.39 -8.05 12.77
N GLY A 111 4.93 -8.10 11.52
CA GLY A 111 5.79 -8.27 10.34
C GLY A 111 6.41 -6.95 9.91
N THR A 112 7.60 -7.01 9.28
CA THR A 112 8.29 -5.83 8.75
C THR A 112 8.81 -6.05 7.33
N LEU A 113 8.57 -5.09 6.45
CA LEU A 113 9.22 -4.97 5.14
C LEU A 113 10.14 -3.75 5.10
N VAL A 114 11.38 -3.96 4.71
CA VAL A 114 12.35 -2.91 4.45
C VAL A 114 12.65 -2.85 2.95
N ALA A 115 12.21 -1.78 2.29
CA ALA A 115 12.61 -1.46 0.93
C ALA A 115 13.96 -0.73 0.97
N ALA A 116 15.05 -1.51 0.99
CA ALA A 116 16.41 -1.05 1.19
C ALA A 116 16.91 -0.14 0.06
N SER A 117 18.00 0.60 0.34
CA SER A 117 18.60 1.55 -0.59
C SER A 117 18.90 0.93 -1.95
N GLY A 118 18.50 1.62 -3.02
CA GLY A 118 18.65 1.18 -4.41
C GLY A 118 17.67 0.10 -4.88
N PHE A 119 16.83 -0.45 -4.00
CA PHE A 119 15.92 -1.54 -4.34
C PHE A 119 14.46 -1.16 -4.09
N ALA A 120 13.76 -0.79 -5.16
CA ALA A 120 12.34 -0.50 -5.12
C ALA A 120 11.51 -1.75 -4.82
N VAL A 121 10.43 -1.56 -4.06
CA VAL A 121 9.29 -2.49 -4.01
C VAL A 121 8.17 -1.86 -4.82
N THR A 122 7.72 -2.54 -5.88
CA THR A 122 6.64 -2.09 -6.75
C THR A 122 5.41 -2.95 -6.51
N VAL A 123 4.31 -2.29 -6.18
CA VAL A 123 2.98 -2.88 -6.11
C VAL A 123 2.23 -2.33 -7.30
N ALA A 124 1.97 -3.16 -8.32
CA ALA A 124 1.34 -2.71 -9.55
C ALA A 124 -0.07 -2.12 -9.30
N SER A 125 -0.60 -1.34 -10.25
CA SER A 125 -1.88 -0.63 -10.08
C SER A 125 -3.09 -1.52 -9.76
N ALA A 126 -3.07 -2.79 -10.19
CA ALA A 126 -4.11 -3.77 -9.90
C ALA A 126 -3.83 -4.66 -8.67
N THR A 127 -2.80 -4.31 -7.88
CA THR A 127 -2.34 -5.02 -6.69
C THR A 127 -2.71 -4.23 -5.44
N THR A 128 -3.12 -4.91 -4.37
CA THR A 128 -3.34 -4.29 -3.05
C THR A 128 -2.05 -4.26 -2.24
N PHE A 129 -1.73 -3.11 -1.63
CA PHE A 129 -0.73 -3.02 -0.57
C PHE A 129 -1.42 -2.86 0.79
N GLN A 130 -1.36 -3.91 1.61
CA GLN A 130 -2.01 -3.96 2.92
C GLN A 130 -0.97 -4.00 4.05
N ILE A 131 -1.19 -3.18 5.08
CA ILE A 131 -0.42 -3.23 6.33
C ILE A 131 -1.44 -3.30 7.47
N ASP A 132 -1.43 -4.42 8.19
CA ASP A 132 -2.29 -4.60 9.36
C ASP A 132 -1.78 -3.79 10.56
N GLY A 133 -2.61 -3.68 11.59
CA GLY A 133 -2.25 -3.00 12.83
C GLY A 133 -1.01 -3.63 13.44
N GLY A 134 0.01 -2.82 13.75
CA GLY A 134 1.31 -3.28 14.22
C GLY A 134 2.29 -3.80 13.14
N GLY A 135 1.85 -3.95 11.89
CA GLY A 135 2.75 -4.21 10.75
C GLY A 135 3.56 -2.97 10.38
N THR A 136 4.75 -3.16 9.80
CA THR A 136 5.67 -2.05 9.48
C THR A 136 6.20 -2.12 8.05
N TYR A 137 6.08 -1.02 7.32
CA TYR A 137 6.84 -0.78 6.09
C TYR A 137 7.88 0.32 6.32
N LYS A 138 9.11 0.08 5.86
CA LYS A 138 10.20 1.07 5.86
C LYS A 138 10.64 1.39 4.45
N HIS A 139 10.49 2.66 4.06
CA HIS A 139 10.99 3.19 2.81
C HIS A 139 12.42 3.71 3.01
N GLN A 140 13.42 2.98 2.50
CA GLN A 140 14.85 3.27 2.63
C GLN A 140 15.54 3.50 1.28
N ASN A 141 14.77 3.84 0.24
CA ASN A 141 15.28 4.16 -1.09
C ASN A 141 14.77 5.52 -1.57
N THR A 142 15.08 5.87 -2.82
CA THR A 142 14.75 7.16 -3.44
C THR A 142 13.78 7.03 -4.62
N ASN A 143 13.16 5.86 -4.77
CA ASN A 143 12.22 5.61 -5.86
C ASN A 143 10.88 6.33 -5.60
N ALA A 144 10.25 6.85 -6.65
CA ALA A 144 9.00 7.58 -6.50
C ALA A 144 7.85 6.67 -6.01
N TYR A 145 7.12 7.13 -5.00
CA TYR A 145 6.07 6.35 -4.34
C TYR A 145 4.94 5.94 -5.29
N GLY A 146 4.35 6.91 -6.00
CA GLY A 146 3.20 6.70 -6.89
C GLY A 146 3.48 5.85 -8.14
N THR A 147 4.74 5.47 -8.39
CA THR A 147 5.12 4.53 -9.46
C THR A 147 5.70 3.22 -8.93
N THR A 148 5.78 3.06 -7.61
CA THR A 148 6.36 1.88 -6.95
C THR A 148 5.43 1.36 -5.86
N ILE A 149 5.71 1.65 -4.59
CA ILE A 149 5.01 1.05 -3.44
C ILE A 149 3.58 1.59 -3.27
N LEU A 150 3.31 2.82 -3.70
CA LEU A 150 2.00 3.48 -3.63
C LEU A 150 1.35 3.64 -5.02
N GLN A 151 1.66 2.72 -5.95
CA GLN A 151 1.00 2.68 -7.26
C GLN A 151 -0.32 1.89 -7.23
N GLY A 152 -0.46 0.98 -6.27
CA GLY A 152 -1.58 0.03 -6.16
C GLY A 152 -2.79 0.61 -5.45
N THR A 153 -3.48 -0.25 -4.70
CA THR A 153 -4.53 0.15 -3.75
C THR A 153 -4.03 -0.04 -2.32
N GLU A 154 -3.95 1.03 -1.56
CA GLU A 154 -3.45 1.01 -0.18
C GLU A 154 -4.57 0.69 0.83
N SER A 155 -4.31 -0.26 1.72
CA SER A 155 -5.19 -0.62 2.84
C SER A 155 -4.39 -0.66 4.13
N PHE A 156 -4.27 0.48 4.80
CA PHE A 156 -3.49 0.62 6.02
C PHE A 156 -4.40 0.71 7.24
N ALA A 157 -4.18 -0.17 8.22
CA ALA A 157 -4.88 -0.10 9.49
C ALA A 157 -4.45 1.13 10.30
N ALA A 158 -5.32 1.67 11.16
CA ALA A 158 -5.02 2.88 11.93
C ALA A 158 -3.74 2.77 12.80
N THR A 159 -3.37 1.58 13.23
CA THR A 159 -2.17 1.30 14.05
C THR A 159 -1.02 0.65 13.25
N SER A 160 -1.10 0.62 11.92
CA SER A 160 0.02 0.20 11.07
C SER A 160 1.13 1.26 11.06
N ASN A 161 2.34 0.91 10.62
CA ASN A 161 3.47 1.85 10.59
C ASN A 161 4.04 1.99 9.17
N PHE A 162 4.13 3.23 8.70
CA PHE A 162 4.84 3.61 7.48
C PHE A 162 6.00 4.54 7.88
N GLU A 163 7.23 4.05 7.78
CA GLU A 163 8.44 4.81 8.14
C GLU A 163 9.18 5.24 6.87
N ILE A 164 9.42 6.53 6.72
CA ILE A 164 10.24 7.09 5.65
C ILE A 164 11.62 7.39 6.21
N ASN A 165 12.57 6.52 5.86
CA ASN A 165 13.97 6.62 6.27
C ASN A 165 14.86 7.20 5.18
N ASN A 166 14.42 7.17 3.94
CA ASN A 166 15.03 7.93 2.85
C ASN A 166 13.93 8.30 1.86
N SER A 167 14.18 9.28 0.99
CA SER A 167 13.28 9.67 -0.08
C SER A 167 14.08 10.36 -1.19
N ASN A 168 13.48 10.55 -2.35
CA ASN A 168 13.89 11.64 -3.22
C ASN A 168 13.21 12.96 -2.77
N THR A 169 13.27 14.00 -3.59
CA THR A 169 12.63 15.30 -3.32
C THR A 169 11.09 15.31 -3.39
N THR A 170 10.46 14.17 -3.71
CA THR A 170 9.01 13.99 -3.68
C THR A 170 8.60 13.20 -2.45
N GLY A 171 7.53 13.63 -1.78
CA GLY A 171 6.92 12.88 -0.69
C GLY A 171 5.96 11.79 -1.19
N PRO A 172 5.35 11.02 -0.27
CA PRO A 172 4.33 10.04 -0.61
C PRO A 172 3.18 10.65 -1.41
N SER A 173 2.72 9.91 -2.41
CA SER A 173 1.59 10.25 -3.26
C SER A 173 0.73 9.01 -3.51
N GLY A 174 -0.54 9.21 -3.89
CA GLY A 174 -1.47 8.13 -4.23
C GLY A 174 -2.46 7.74 -3.12
N ILE A 175 -2.28 8.23 -1.89
CA ILE A 175 -3.11 7.83 -0.73
C ILE A 175 -3.95 8.99 -0.20
N SER A 176 -5.28 8.89 -0.31
CA SER A 176 -6.20 9.96 0.15
C SER A 176 -7.24 9.51 1.18
N SER A 177 -7.64 8.23 1.17
CA SER A 177 -8.56 7.65 2.15
C SER A 177 -8.37 6.13 2.26
N PRO A 178 -8.31 5.54 3.47
CA PRO A 178 -8.41 6.21 4.79
C PRO A 178 -7.13 6.94 5.21
N GLY A 179 -6.06 6.88 4.39
CA GLY A 179 -4.77 7.49 4.71
C GLY A 179 -3.81 6.53 5.40
N PHE A 180 -2.68 7.06 5.87
CA PHE A 180 -1.71 6.28 6.64
C PHE A 180 -2.30 5.82 7.99
N GLY A 181 -1.77 4.73 8.56
CA GLY A 181 -1.92 4.43 9.98
C GLY A 181 -1.12 5.45 10.80
N ASN A 182 0.05 5.06 11.26
CA ASN A 182 1.11 5.97 11.70
C ASN A 182 2.06 6.27 10.54
N LEU A 183 2.42 7.55 10.37
CA LEU A 183 3.45 7.99 9.44
C LEU A 183 4.63 8.58 10.23
N THR A 184 5.82 8.03 10.03
CA THR A 184 7.05 8.52 10.67
C THR A 184 8.04 8.99 9.62
N ILE A 185 8.53 10.21 9.76
CA ILE A 185 9.63 10.78 8.97
C ILE A 185 10.90 10.73 9.82
N ASN A 186 11.84 9.89 9.42
CA ASN A 186 13.08 9.63 10.14
C ASN A 186 14.22 9.40 9.14
N PHE A 187 14.56 10.44 8.38
CA PHE A 187 15.61 10.35 7.37
C PHE A 187 16.94 9.92 8.00
N THR A 188 17.54 8.86 7.48
CA THR A 188 18.85 8.33 7.91
C THR A 188 19.97 8.76 6.97
N ALA A 189 19.63 9.46 5.89
CA ALA A 189 20.54 10.07 4.92
C ALA A 189 19.86 11.28 4.27
N ASP A 190 20.65 12.19 3.70
CA ASP A 190 20.15 13.36 2.97
C ASP A 190 19.37 12.95 1.69
N PRO A 191 18.08 13.29 1.56
CA PRO A 191 17.28 13.05 0.35
C PRO A 191 17.64 13.96 -0.84
N THR A 192 18.77 14.69 -0.77
CA THR A 192 19.34 15.60 -1.79
C THR A 192 18.58 16.90 -2.02
N GLY A 193 17.49 17.11 -1.28
CA GLY A 193 16.65 18.31 -1.34
C GLY A 193 15.46 18.18 -0.40
N ASN A 194 14.68 19.24 -0.28
CA ASN A 194 13.47 19.19 0.54
C ASN A 194 12.46 18.19 -0.06
N VAL A 195 11.81 17.42 0.80
CA VAL A 195 10.83 16.42 0.39
C VAL A 195 9.46 17.07 0.40
N ASN A 196 8.90 17.31 -0.78
CA ASN A 196 7.60 17.96 -0.92
C ASN A 196 6.51 16.94 -1.31
N CYS A 197 5.49 16.84 -0.48
CA CYS A 197 4.36 15.93 -0.70
C CYS A 197 3.33 16.52 -1.67
N ALA A 198 3.43 17.79 -2.05
CA ALA A 198 2.56 18.49 -2.99
C ALA A 198 1.06 18.39 -2.66
N GLY A 199 0.71 18.19 -1.38
CA GLY A 199 -0.66 17.96 -0.93
C GLY A 199 -1.25 16.61 -1.36
N ALA A 200 -0.41 15.61 -1.66
CA ALA A 200 -0.82 14.34 -2.26
C ALA A 200 -1.49 13.35 -1.30
N PHE A 201 -1.52 13.64 0.00
CA PHE A 201 -2.30 12.88 0.98
C PHE A 201 -3.02 13.81 1.95
N THR A 202 -4.21 13.38 2.39
CA THR A 202 -5.15 14.22 3.16
C THR A 202 -5.53 13.63 4.52
N ALA A 203 -5.09 12.40 4.82
CA ALA A 203 -5.44 11.72 6.07
C ALA A 203 -4.29 10.87 6.63
N ILE A 204 -4.18 10.89 7.95
CA ILE A 204 -3.38 9.99 8.78
C ILE A 204 -4.30 9.57 9.94
N GLN A 205 -4.58 8.28 10.05
CA GLN A 205 -5.51 7.73 11.03
C GLN A 205 -4.92 7.72 12.45
N GLY A 206 -3.62 7.46 12.55
CA GLY A 206 -2.83 7.47 13.78
C GLY A 206 -1.98 8.74 13.90
N ASN A 207 -0.72 8.57 14.30
CA ASN A 207 0.18 9.69 14.55
C ASN A 207 0.96 10.09 13.30
N LEU A 208 1.19 11.40 13.13
CA LEU A 208 2.26 11.92 12.27
C LEU A 208 3.47 12.25 13.14
N THR A 209 4.58 11.56 12.94
CA THR A 209 5.82 11.80 13.68
C THR A 209 6.91 12.32 12.76
N ILE A 210 7.47 13.49 13.09
CA ILE A 210 8.66 14.05 12.46
C ILE A 210 9.78 13.91 13.48
N GLN A 211 10.69 12.97 13.22
CA GLN A 211 11.79 12.61 14.11
C GLN A 211 13.13 13.12 13.58
N ASN A 212 13.38 12.95 12.29
CA ASN A 212 14.57 13.48 11.64
C ASN A 212 14.27 13.80 10.18
N THR A 213 14.71 14.97 9.72
CA THR A 213 14.66 15.37 8.31
C THR A 213 16.06 15.62 7.76
N ASP A 214 17.09 15.15 8.48
CA ASP A 214 18.50 15.42 8.19
C ASP A 214 18.71 16.94 8.03
N VAL A 215 19.43 17.40 7.00
CA VAL A 215 19.61 18.84 6.70
C VAL A 215 18.45 19.45 5.91
N ARG A 216 17.32 18.74 5.76
CA ARG A 216 16.21 19.08 4.86
C ARG A 216 14.91 19.39 5.61
N GLN A 217 13.90 19.73 4.83
CA GLN A 217 12.53 19.94 5.29
C GLN A 217 11.62 18.84 4.74
N PHE A 218 10.64 18.43 5.54
CA PHE A 218 9.48 17.69 5.07
C PHE A 218 8.33 18.67 4.87
N ILE A 219 7.88 18.82 3.63
CA ILE A 219 6.90 19.83 3.22
C ILE A 219 5.58 19.13 2.87
N LEU A 220 4.48 19.51 3.52
CA LEU A 220 3.18 18.88 3.27
C LEU A 220 2.55 19.32 1.95
N THR A 221 2.67 20.58 1.58
CA THR A 221 2.16 21.09 0.30
C THR A 221 3.02 22.20 -0.31
N GLY A 222 2.93 22.37 -1.63
CA GLY A 222 3.51 23.50 -2.34
C GLY A 222 2.54 24.68 -2.39
N ALA A 223 1.94 24.90 -3.56
CA ALA A 223 0.93 25.93 -3.79
C ALA A 223 -0.52 25.42 -3.60
N THR A 224 -0.71 24.13 -3.37
CA THR A 224 -2.03 23.50 -3.25
C THR A 224 -2.59 23.73 -1.85
N ALA A 225 -3.85 24.17 -1.74
CA ALA A 225 -4.54 24.19 -0.45
C ALA A 225 -4.69 22.76 0.08
N LEU A 226 -4.19 22.50 1.29
CA LEU A 226 -4.23 21.19 1.91
C LEU A 226 -5.06 21.23 3.20
N THR A 227 -6.02 20.31 3.31
CA THR A 227 -6.58 19.90 4.59
C THR A 227 -6.02 18.53 4.92
N LEU A 228 -5.23 18.44 5.99
CA LEU A 228 -4.69 17.19 6.50
C LEU A 228 -5.38 16.86 7.82
N THR A 229 -6.07 15.73 7.87
CA THR A 229 -6.64 15.19 9.11
C THR A 229 -5.65 14.21 9.74
N ILE A 230 -5.34 14.42 11.02
CA ILE A 230 -4.53 13.51 11.84
C ILE A 230 -5.45 13.00 12.95
N GLY A 231 -5.70 11.69 12.99
CA GLY A 231 -6.59 11.08 13.98
C GLY A 231 -5.92 10.92 15.35
N GLY A 232 -4.61 10.77 15.38
CA GLY A 232 -3.77 10.78 16.59
C GLY A 232 -3.05 12.12 16.79
N ASP A 233 -1.80 12.04 17.25
CA ASP A 233 -0.96 13.19 17.56
C ASP A 233 -0.09 13.61 16.35
N LEU A 234 0.11 14.92 16.21
CA LEU A 234 1.25 15.49 15.49
C LEU A 234 2.43 15.60 16.46
N ILE A 235 3.47 14.80 16.23
CA ILE A 235 4.67 14.73 17.07
C ILE A 235 5.85 15.26 16.28
N ILE A 236 6.49 16.32 16.74
CA ILE A 236 7.75 16.83 16.19
C ILE A 236 8.80 16.70 17.28
N SER A 237 9.56 15.60 17.23
CA SER A 237 10.63 15.30 18.19
C SER A 237 12.02 15.64 17.66
N GLY A 238 12.13 15.88 16.35
CA GLY A 238 13.31 16.41 15.66
C GLY A 238 12.99 16.74 14.19
N GLY A 239 14.00 17.21 13.44
CA GLY A 239 13.82 17.63 12.05
C GLY A 239 12.99 18.92 11.87
N THR A 240 12.60 19.20 10.62
CA THR A 240 11.83 20.38 10.23
C THR A 240 10.60 19.99 9.42
N LEU A 241 9.42 20.30 9.93
CA LEU A 241 8.14 20.18 9.23
C LEU A 241 7.70 21.55 8.72
N ASP A 242 7.45 21.64 7.42
CA ASP A 242 6.85 22.81 6.81
C ASP A 242 5.47 22.48 6.25
N PHE A 243 4.47 23.28 6.62
CA PHE A 243 3.11 23.08 6.11
C PHE A 243 3.02 23.47 4.65
N SER A 244 3.67 24.56 4.24
CA SER A 244 3.84 24.89 2.83
C SER A 244 5.12 25.66 2.53
N ASN A 245 5.61 25.51 1.30
CA ASN A 245 6.70 26.30 0.72
C ASN A 245 6.25 27.23 -0.43
N GLY A 246 4.93 27.36 -0.65
CA GLY A 246 4.34 28.28 -1.64
C GLY A 246 4.26 29.72 -1.15
N GLY A 247 4.48 30.69 -2.04
CA GLY A 247 4.57 32.13 -1.73
C GLY A 247 3.29 32.84 -1.26
N THR A 248 2.23 32.13 -0.87
CA THR A 248 0.95 32.76 -0.50
C THR A 248 0.39 32.15 0.80
N ASN A 249 0.46 32.94 1.88
CA ASN A 249 -0.31 32.79 3.12
C ASN A 249 -0.22 31.42 3.83
N ASN A 250 0.94 31.13 4.42
CA ASN A 250 1.05 30.12 5.48
C ASN A 250 0.13 30.51 6.65
N ARG A 251 -1.03 29.87 6.75
CA ARG A 251 -2.00 30.08 7.82
C ARG A 251 -2.17 28.78 8.58
N THR A 252 -1.32 28.60 9.59
CA THR A 252 -1.38 27.45 10.51
C THR A 252 -2.54 27.64 11.49
N TYR A 253 -3.61 26.86 11.31
CA TYR A 253 -4.70 26.78 12.28
C TYR A 253 -4.49 25.57 13.19
N ILE A 254 -4.05 25.81 14.42
CA ILE A 254 -4.02 24.78 15.46
C ILE A 254 -5.41 24.77 16.11
N THR A 255 -6.28 23.86 15.67
CA THR A 255 -7.63 23.73 16.22
C THR A 255 -7.85 22.31 16.70
N THR A 256 -7.45 22.04 17.96
CA THR A 256 -8.01 21.06 18.94
C THR A 256 -6.94 20.54 19.91
N VAL A 257 -6.37 21.42 20.73
CA VAL A 257 -5.93 21.08 22.09
C VAL A 257 -6.09 22.37 22.91
N PRO A 258 -6.65 22.38 24.13
CA PRO A 258 -6.34 23.49 25.03
C PRO A 258 -4.82 23.49 25.18
N LEU A 259 -4.14 24.54 24.73
CA LEU A 259 -2.70 24.73 24.89
C LEU A 259 -2.31 24.70 26.37
N ARG A 260 -2.28 23.52 27.00
CA ARG A 260 -1.87 23.32 28.38
C ARG A 260 -0.36 23.20 28.35
N LYS A 261 0.31 24.32 28.62
CA LYS A 261 1.77 24.52 28.75
C LYS A 261 2.52 25.07 27.54
N HIS A 262 1.92 25.97 26.77
CA HIS A 262 2.68 27.22 26.64
C HIS A 262 2.46 27.95 27.96
N SER A 263 3.47 27.90 28.83
CA SER A 263 3.65 28.96 29.81
C SER A 263 3.83 30.24 29.01
N ILE A 264 2.73 30.87 28.62
CA ILE A 264 2.73 32.29 28.31
C ILE A 264 3.16 32.91 29.63
N LYS A 265 4.48 33.11 29.80
CA LYS A 265 4.97 34.11 30.75
C LYS A 265 4.13 35.34 30.46
N LYS A 266 3.24 35.69 31.38
CA LYS A 266 2.26 36.78 31.31
C LYS A 266 2.65 37.80 30.23
N ILE A 267 1.99 37.76 29.08
CA ILE A 267 2.02 38.91 28.17
C ILE A 267 1.31 40.03 28.93
N ARG A 268 2.09 40.97 29.46
CA ARG A 268 1.55 42.18 30.07
C ARG A 268 1.54 43.26 29.00
N LEU A 269 0.34 43.57 28.51
CA LEU A 269 0.14 44.82 27.78
C LEU A 269 0.24 45.97 28.79
N TYR A 270 1.23 46.83 28.60
CA TYR A 270 1.31 48.10 29.34
C TYR A 270 0.79 49.21 28.45
N MET A 271 -0.29 49.85 28.88
CA MET A 271 -0.74 51.11 28.29
C MET A 271 0.06 52.25 28.91
N LYS A 272 0.89 52.93 28.13
CA LYS A 272 1.60 54.14 28.57
C LYS A 272 0.91 55.38 28.00
N ILE A 273 0.02 55.96 28.77
CA ILE A 273 -0.57 57.27 28.44
C ILE A 273 0.51 58.33 28.71
N ARG A 274 0.95 59.07 27.70
CA ARG A 274 1.67 60.34 27.90
C ARG A 274 0.70 61.49 27.72
N SER A 275 0.48 62.29 28.75
CA SER A 275 -0.19 63.58 28.58
C SER A 275 0.81 64.58 28.02
N PHE A 276 0.50 65.14 26.85
CA PHE A 276 1.08 66.40 26.40
C PHE A 276 0.01 67.47 26.54
N LEU A 277 0.35 68.58 27.19
CA LEU A 277 -0.49 69.76 27.11
C LEU A 277 -0.57 70.20 25.64
N LYS A 278 -1.82 70.33 25.19
CA LYS A 278 -2.29 70.87 23.90
C LYS A 278 -2.15 69.95 22.67
N TRP A 279 -3.29 69.29 22.39
CA TRP A 279 -3.81 68.90 21.07
C TRP A 279 -2.97 67.92 20.23
N GLY A 280 -3.10 66.63 20.58
CA GLY A 280 -2.73 65.49 19.74
C GLY A 280 -2.57 64.22 20.59
N PHE A 281 -3.43 63.22 20.39
CA PHE A 281 -3.25 61.89 21.00
C PHE A 281 -2.48 61.01 20.02
N GLN A 282 -1.31 60.50 20.44
CA GLN A 282 -0.60 59.45 19.73
C GLN A 282 -0.66 58.17 20.58
N ILE A 283 -1.13 57.08 19.99
CA ILE A 283 -1.17 55.76 20.61
C ILE A 283 -0.03 54.94 20.01
N ASP A 284 1.04 54.76 20.77
CA ASP A 284 2.15 53.89 20.37
C ASP A 284 1.99 52.51 21.03
N PHE A 285 1.89 51.46 20.22
CA PHE A 285 1.96 50.08 20.69
C PHE A 285 3.40 49.61 20.64
N LYS A 286 3.95 49.15 21.78
CA LYS A 286 5.27 48.51 21.81
C LYS A 286 5.14 47.08 22.31
N ILE A 287 5.57 46.15 21.48
CA ILE A 287 5.75 44.75 21.87
C ILE A 287 7.15 44.66 22.48
N VAL A 288 7.24 44.11 23.70
CA VAL A 288 8.52 43.79 24.34
C VAL A 288 8.53 42.29 24.56
N ALA A 289 9.48 41.61 23.93
CA ALA A 289 9.75 40.18 24.11
C ALA A 289 10.47 39.91 25.43
#